data_AF-A0A1Z4BMR1-F1
#
_entry.id   AF-A0A1Z4BMR1-F1
#
_cell.length_a   1.000
_cell.length_b   1.000
_cell.length_c   1.000
_cell.angle_alpha   90.00
_cell.angle_beta   90.00
_cell.angle_gamma   90.00
#
_symmetry.space_group_name_H-M   'P 1'
#
loop_
_entity.id
_entity.type
_entity.pdbx_description
1 polymer ?
#
loop_
_entity_poly.entity_id
_entity_poly.type
_entity_poly.pdbx_seq_one_letter_code
_entity_poly.pdbx_strand_id
1 'polypeptide(L)'
;MIDRLHIKRELKELEGRIEYLVRKDKIVSKTEEIQQFHIFFLKNTLFAIPNYKADKEEYLNGSFLQYLKPNYYKISSERLWQKRKNYLDTSTYIMDIKGNLIATGDARLVSIAFASYSLMIKTAKFLFEKKFDFVFYMGGIYGYFITIKEGKLYVISAFGGEIEMYEWGYFVNNCLDKIVPSQFIEKK
;
A
#
# COMPACT_ATOMS: atom_id res chain seq x y z
N MET A 1 4.47 12.07 -4.99
CA MET A 1 3.06 11.60 -5.01
C MET A 1 2.33 11.88 -3.71
N ILE A 2 2.90 11.55 -2.53
CA ILE A 2 2.31 11.87 -1.22
C ILE A 2 1.88 13.35 -1.12
N ASP A 3 2.69 14.27 -1.64
CA ASP A 3 2.34 15.69 -1.73
C ASP A 3 1.09 15.96 -2.56
N ARG A 4 0.92 15.24 -3.68
CA ARG A 4 -0.26 15.35 -4.57
C ARG A 4 -1.50 14.71 -3.97
N LEU A 5 -1.34 13.71 -3.11
CA LEU A 5 -2.44 13.09 -2.36
C LEU A 5 -2.82 13.93 -1.12
N HIS A 6 -1.98 14.89 -0.72
CA HIS A 6 -2.16 15.73 0.46
C HIS A 6 -2.37 14.94 1.77
N ILE A 7 -1.75 13.76 1.89
CA ILE A 7 -1.95 12.82 3.02
C ILE A 7 -0.87 12.87 4.10
N LYS A 8 0.04 13.84 4.08
CA LYS A 8 1.20 13.88 5.01
C LYS A 8 0.78 13.86 6.48
N ARG A 9 -0.26 14.62 6.84
CA ARG A 9 -0.76 14.68 8.21
C ARG A 9 -1.43 13.36 8.60
N GLU A 10 -2.28 12.84 7.72
CA GLU A 10 -3.01 11.59 7.88
C GLU A 10 -2.05 10.40 8.03
N LEU A 11 -0.93 10.42 7.31
CA LEU A 11 0.14 9.42 7.43
C LEU A 11 0.81 9.48 8.81
N LYS A 12 1.20 10.67 9.27
CA LYS A 12 1.77 10.84 10.62
C LYS A 12 0.81 10.36 11.72
N GLU A 13 -0.49 10.59 11.54
CA GLU A 13 -1.50 10.11 12.46
C GLU A 13 -1.66 8.58 12.42
N LEU A 14 -1.58 7.98 11.24
CA LEU A 14 -1.54 6.53 11.07
C LEU A 14 -0.31 5.93 11.76
N GLU A 15 0.88 6.46 11.51
CA GLU A 15 2.14 5.98 12.09
C GLU A 15 2.08 5.97 13.62
N GLY A 16 1.61 7.06 14.23
CA GLY A 16 1.43 7.14 15.69
C GLY A 16 0.37 6.17 16.21
N ARG A 17 -0.67 5.88 15.43
CA ARG A 17 -1.69 4.87 15.78
C ARG A 17 -1.11 3.45 15.76
N ILE A 18 -0.32 3.11 14.75
CA ILE A 18 0.36 1.82 14.67
C ILE A 18 1.34 1.66 15.83
N GLU A 19 2.19 2.66 16.11
CA GLU A 19 3.09 2.63 17.26
C GLU A 19 2.37 2.36 18.59
N TYR A 20 1.23 3.03 18.79
CA TYR A 20 0.39 2.80 19.96
C TYR A 20 -0.09 1.34 20.04
N LEU A 21 -0.57 0.78 18.93
CA LEU A 21 -1.08 -0.60 18.88
C LEU A 21 0.04 -1.62 19.15
N VAL A 22 1.20 -1.47 18.50
CA VAL A 22 2.35 -2.37 18.68
C VAL A 22 2.81 -2.40 20.14
N ARG A 23 2.85 -1.25 20.81
CA ARG A 23 3.18 -1.15 22.24
C ARG A 23 2.08 -1.71 23.14
N LYS A 24 0.82 -1.47 22.79
CA LYS A 24 -0.35 -1.97 23.56
C LYS A 24 -0.39 -3.50 23.56
N ASP A 25 -0.14 -4.11 22.41
CA ASP A 25 -0.15 -5.56 22.23
C ASP A 25 1.16 -6.23 22.68
N LYS A 26 2.08 -5.45 23.28
CA LYS A 26 3.38 -5.90 23.82
C LYS A 26 4.24 -6.64 22.78
N ILE A 27 4.05 -6.32 21.50
CA ILE A 27 4.86 -6.87 20.40
C ILE A 27 6.31 -6.39 20.52
N VAL A 28 6.48 -5.13 20.92
CA VAL A 28 7.78 -4.50 21.21
C VAL A 28 7.74 -3.78 22.55
N SER A 29 8.90 -3.57 23.16
CA SER A 29 9.05 -2.73 24.35
C SER A 29 8.87 -1.24 24.02
N LYS A 30 8.64 -0.41 25.05
CA LYS A 30 8.47 1.05 24.87
C LYS A 30 9.74 1.76 24.35
N THR A 31 10.90 1.15 24.54
CA THR A 31 12.22 1.69 24.18
C THR A 31 12.72 1.19 22.84
N GLU A 32 12.08 0.17 22.26
CA GLU A 32 12.44 -0.32 20.93
C GLU A 32 11.96 0.65 19.85
N GLU A 33 12.87 0.94 18.91
CA GLU A 33 12.56 1.68 17.70
C GLU A 33 12.06 0.74 16.61
N ILE A 34 11.00 1.15 15.93
CA ILE A 34 10.41 0.42 14.80
C ILE A 34 10.41 1.28 13.56
N GLN A 35 10.46 0.63 12.40
CA GLN A 35 10.26 1.25 11.10
C GLN A 35 8.94 0.75 10.50
N GLN A 36 8.20 1.66 9.90
CA GLN A 36 6.91 1.36 9.30
C GLN A 36 6.98 1.52 7.79
N PHE A 37 6.45 0.55 7.06
CA PHE A 37 6.29 0.62 5.62
C PHE A 37 4.84 0.39 5.24
N HIS A 38 4.27 1.32 4.48
CA HIS A 38 2.85 1.34 4.18
C HIS A 38 2.61 1.07 2.70
N ILE A 39 1.85 0.02 2.40
CA ILE A 39 1.21 -0.18 1.10
C ILE A 39 -0.17 0.48 1.18
N PHE A 40 -0.35 1.57 0.44
CA PHE A 40 -1.61 2.33 0.45
C PHE A 40 -2.67 1.67 -0.42
N PHE A 41 -3.85 1.44 0.13
CA PHE A 41 -5.02 1.06 -0.66
C PHE A 41 -5.68 2.33 -1.18
N LEU A 42 -5.50 2.61 -2.47
CA LEU A 42 -6.04 3.80 -3.11
C LEU A 42 -7.27 3.47 -3.95
N LYS A 43 -8.20 4.42 -4.02
CA LYS A 43 -9.30 4.39 -4.97
C LYS A 43 -8.87 5.13 -6.23
N ASN A 44 -9.03 4.50 -7.39
CA ASN A 44 -8.96 5.19 -8.66
C ASN A 44 -10.36 5.67 -9.05
N THR A 45 -10.57 6.99 -9.14
CA THR A 45 -11.89 7.57 -9.43
C THR A 45 -12.35 7.32 -10.87
N LEU A 46 -11.44 6.95 -11.79
CA LEU A 46 -11.79 6.55 -13.15
C LEU A 46 -12.78 5.38 -13.15
N PHE A 47 -12.61 4.43 -12.23
CA PHE A 47 -13.47 3.25 -12.09
C PHE A 47 -14.89 3.56 -11.60
N ALA A 48 -15.16 4.80 -11.18
CA ALA A 48 -16.50 5.25 -10.82
C ALA A 48 -17.25 5.91 -12.00
N ILE A 49 -16.57 6.15 -13.13
CA ILE A 49 -17.18 6.75 -14.31
C ILE A 49 -18.01 5.67 -15.03
N PRO A 50 -19.31 5.91 -15.30
CA PRO A 50 -20.14 4.96 -16.03
C PRO A 50 -19.53 4.56 -17.37
N ASN A 51 -19.51 3.26 -17.67
CA ASN A 51 -18.97 2.68 -18.91
C ASN A 51 -17.48 2.96 -19.17
N TYR A 52 -16.72 3.41 -18.17
CA TYR A 52 -15.29 3.62 -18.35
C TYR A 52 -14.56 2.33 -18.74
N LYS A 53 -13.63 2.47 -19.69
CA LYS A 53 -12.66 1.47 -20.09
C LYS A 53 -11.28 2.05 -19.94
N ALA A 54 -10.38 1.25 -19.38
CA ALA A 54 -9.02 1.67 -19.11
C ALA A 54 -8.28 1.98 -20.42
N ASP A 55 -7.98 3.26 -20.63
CA ASP A 55 -7.16 3.68 -21.76
C ASP A 55 -5.68 3.42 -21.42
N LYS A 56 -5.05 2.57 -22.22
CA LYS A 56 -3.64 2.21 -22.07
C LYS A 56 -2.71 3.43 -22.07
N GLU A 57 -3.02 4.46 -22.86
CA GLU A 57 -2.19 5.67 -22.93
C GLU A 57 -2.23 6.45 -21.61
N GLU A 58 -3.38 6.53 -20.92
CA GLU A 58 -3.50 7.14 -19.58
C GLU A 58 -2.59 6.45 -18.55
N TYR A 59 -2.38 5.14 -18.70
CA TYR A 59 -1.44 4.40 -17.87
C TYR A 59 0.00 4.67 -18.32
N LEU A 60 0.32 4.54 -19.61
CA LEU A 60 1.69 4.73 -20.12
C LEU A 60 2.27 6.11 -19.77
N ASN A 61 1.48 7.16 -19.94
CA ASN A 61 1.91 8.54 -19.63
C ASN A 61 1.76 8.91 -18.13
N GLY A 62 1.19 8.02 -17.32
CA GLY A 62 1.02 8.21 -15.88
C GLY A 62 -0.07 9.21 -15.48
N SER A 63 -0.89 9.69 -16.42
CA SER A 63 -1.96 10.65 -16.12
C SER A 63 -3.01 10.07 -15.17
N PHE A 64 -3.19 8.74 -15.16
CA PHE A 64 -4.11 8.05 -14.24
C PHE A 64 -3.87 8.40 -12.76
N LEU A 65 -2.64 8.78 -12.38
CA LEU A 65 -2.26 9.13 -11.01
C LEU A 65 -3.07 10.30 -10.44
N GLN A 66 -3.57 11.22 -11.28
CA GLN A 66 -4.36 12.36 -10.82
C GLN A 66 -5.73 11.97 -10.27
N TYR A 67 -6.21 10.78 -10.65
CA TYR A 67 -7.49 10.22 -10.24
C TYR A 67 -7.39 9.32 -9.01
N LEU A 68 -6.18 9.16 -8.47
CA LEU A 68 -5.99 8.41 -7.23
C LEU A 68 -6.42 9.24 -6.03
N LYS A 69 -7.20 8.61 -5.15
CA LYS A 69 -7.64 9.16 -3.87
C LYS A 69 -7.35 8.17 -2.74
N PRO A 70 -6.96 8.65 -1.55
CA PRO A 70 -6.80 7.78 -0.40
C PRO A 70 -8.13 7.13 0.01
N ASN A 71 -8.07 5.85 0.38
CA ASN A 71 -9.12 5.20 1.16
C ASN A 71 -8.84 5.35 2.65
N TYR A 72 -9.88 5.18 3.45
CA TYR A 72 -9.81 5.34 4.89
C TYR A 72 -10.60 4.27 5.64
N TYR A 73 -10.00 3.75 6.72
CA TYR A 73 -10.74 3.05 7.74
C TYR A 73 -11.48 4.04 8.64
N LYS A 74 -12.75 3.76 8.90
CA LYS A 74 -13.52 4.46 9.94
C LYS A 74 -13.43 3.66 11.23
N ILE A 75 -12.69 4.16 12.20
CA ILE A 75 -12.60 3.52 13.51
C ILE A 75 -13.60 4.22 14.44
N SER A 76 -14.58 3.46 14.91
CA SER A 76 -15.51 3.90 15.95
C SER A 76 -14.74 4.10 17.25
N SER A 77 -15.01 5.21 17.93
CA SER A 77 -14.58 5.37 19.31
C SER A 77 -15.37 4.42 20.21
N GLU A 78 -14.71 3.88 21.23
CA GLU A 78 -15.37 3.09 22.29
C GLU A 78 -16.36 3.95 23.10
N ARG A 79 -16.21 5.28 23.07
CA ARG A 79 -17.09 6.24 23.76
C ARG A 79 -18.03 6.91 22.76
N LEU A 80 -19.33 6.92 23.08
CA LEU A 80 -20.43 7.46 22.26
C LEU A 80 -20.28 8.95 21.88
N TRP A 81 -19.52 9.74 22.67
CA TRP A 81 -19.35 11.18 22.47
C TRP A 81 -18.07 11.56 21.70
N GLN A 82 -17.18 10.60 21.45
CA GLN A 82 -15.96 10.86 20.69
C GLN A 82 -16.26 10.77 19.19
N LYS A 83 -15.75 11.72 18.40
CA LYS A 83 -15.89 11.67 16.95
C LYS A 83 -15.12 10.45 16.41
N ARG A 84 -15.74 9.74 15.47
CA ARG A 84 -15.07 8.68 14.70
C ARG A 84 -13.81 9.25 14.06
N LYS A 85 -12.71 8.51 14.14
CA LYS A 85 -11.45 8.92 13.53
C LYS A 85 -11.20 8.11 12.26
N ASN A 86 -10.80 8.82 11.22
CA ASN A 86 -10.42 8.22 9.94
C ASN A 86 -8.91 8.05 9.90
N TYR A 87 -8.46 6.89 9.49
CA TYR A 87 -7.04 6.61 9.23
C TYR A 87 -6.89 6.09 7.81
N LEU A 88 -5.76 6.37 7.18
CA LEU A 88 -5.48 5.87 5.83
C LEU A 88 -5.60 4.34 5.81
N ASP A 89 -6.21 3.84 4.74
CA ASP A 89 -6.30 2.40 4.48
C ASP A 89 -4.97 1.90 3.91
N THR A 90 -4.30 1.05 4.67
CA THR A 90 -2.96 0.55 4.36
C THR A 90 -2.81 -0.90 4.78
N SER A 91 -1.93 -1.64 4.11
CA SER A 91 -1.25 -2.79 4.70
C SER A 91 0.10 -2.31 5.19
N THR A 92 0.34 -2.40 6.49
CA THR A 92 1.57 -1.89 7.12
C THR A 92 2.47 -3.04 7.53
N TYR A 93 3.73 -2.97 7.11
CA TYR A 93 4.82 -3.80 7.57
C TYR A 93 5.57 -3.06 8.66
N ILE A 94 5.75 -3.70 9.81
CA ILE A 94 6.41 -3.14 10.99
C ILE A 94 7.71 -3.91 11.18
N MET A 95 8.83 -3.22 11.06
CA MET A 95 10.16 -3.81 11.02
C MET A 95 11.03 -3.26 12.15
N ASP A 96 12.08 -4.01 12.51
CA ASP A 96 13.17 -3.46 13.33
C ASP A 96 14.05 -2.53 12.50
N ILE A 97 14.99 -1.85 13.17
CA ILE A 97 15.97 -0.96 12.52
C ILE A 97 16.92 -1.68 11.54
N LYS A 98 16.93 -3.01 11.53
CA LYS A 98 17.73 -3.85 10.63
C LYS A 98 16.92 -4.32 9.41
N GLY A 99 15.64 -3.97 9.32
CA GLY A 99 14.74 -4.38 8.25
C GLY A 99 14.12 -5.77 8.42
N ASN A 100 14.19 -6.37 9.62
CA ASN A 100 13.50 -7.63 9.91
C ASN A 100 12.03 -7.36 10.21
N LEU A 101 11.13 -8.12 9.59
CA LEU A 101 9.69 -8.00 9.85
C LEU A 101 9.34 -8.52 11.25
N ILE A 102 8.76 -7.64 12.08
CA ILE A 102 8.30 -7.96 13.44
C ILE A 102 6.80 -8.23 13.45
N ALA A 103 6.03 -7.38 12.76
CA ALA A 103 4.58 -7.41 12.76
C ALA A 103 4.00 -6.88 11.45
N THR A 104 2.72 -7.17 11.24
CA THR A 104 1.93 -6.54 10.18
C THR A 104 0.61 -6.05 10.74
N GLY A 105 -0.03 -5.11 10.05
CA GLY A 105 -1.33 -4.63 10.47
C GLY A 105 -1.77 -3.37 9.76
N ASP A 106 -2.71 -2.69 10.38
CA ASP A 106 -3.25 -1.41 9.94
C ASP A 106 -3.78 -0.62 11.15
N ALA A 107 -4.44 0.52 10.91
CA ALA A 107 -4.93 1.39 11.97
C ALA A 107 -5.88 0.71 12.99
N ARG A 108 -6.50 -0.41 12.61
CA ARG A 108 -7.47 -1.17 13.41
C ARG A 108 -6.78 -2.11 14.38
N LEU A 109 -5.79 -2.87 13.90
CA LEU A 109 -5.08 -3.91 14.66
C LEU A 109 -3.68 -4.18 14.11
N VAL A 110 -2.84 -4.75 14.96
CA VAL A 110 -1.52 -5.28 14.58
C VAL A 110 -1.39 -6.73 15.06
N SER A 111 -0.61 -7.51 14.32
CA SER A 111 -0.38 -8.92 14.59
C SER A 111 1.09 -9.25 14.40
N ILE A 112 1.64 -10.08 15.29
CA ILE A 112 3.01 -10.59 15.15
C ILE A 112 3.15 -11.29 13.80
N ALA A 113 4.23 -10.99 13.08
CA ALA A 113 4.53 -11.65 11.82
C ALA A 113 5.08 -13.05 12.13
N PHE A 114 4.35 -14.08 11.73
CA PHE A 114 4.82 -15.45 11.89
C PHE A 114 5.80 -15.83 10.78
N ALA A 115 6.88 -16.52 11.15
CA ALA A 115 7.92 -16.99 10.23
C ALA A 115 7.39 -17.88 9.09
N SER A 116 6.20 -18.47 9.24
CA SER A 116 5.55 -19.29 8.21
C SER A 116 5.13 -18.50 6.96
N TYR A 117 5.04 -17.17 7.02
CA TYR A 117 4.72 -16.32 5.86
C TYR A 117 5.98 -15.87 5.10
N SER A 118 6.72 -16.83 4.56
CA SER A 118 8.02 -16.58 3.91
C SER A 118 7.96 -15.52 2.80
N LEU A 119 6.89 -15.50 1.99
CA LEU A 119 6.70 -14.47 0.96
C LEU A 119 6.49 -13.08 1.56
N MET A 120 5.74 -12.96 2.66
CA MET A 120 5.50 -11.68 3.32
C MET A 120 6.79 -11.09 3.88
N ILE A 121 7.63 -11.92 4.52
CA ILE A 121 8.95 -11.50 5.03
C ILE A 121 9.85 -11.06 3.88
N LYS A 122 9.90 -11.84 2.78
CA LYS A 122 10.66 -11.47 1.59
C LYS A 122 10.17 -10.14 1.01
N THR A 123 8.85 -9.93 0.93
CA THR A 123 8.26 -8.69 0.40
C THR A 123 8.61 -7.50 1.29
N ALA A 124 8.48 -7.64 2.61
CA ALA A 124 8.87 -6.61 3.56
C ALA A 124 10.33 -6.18 3.38
N LYS A 125 11.24 -7.18 3.34
CA LYS A 125 12.66 -6.95 3.17
C LYS A 125 12.99 -6.30 1.82
N PHE A 126 12.37 -6.77 0.75
CA PHE A 126 12.53 -6.19 -0.58
C PHE A 126 12.09 -4.71 -0.61
N LEU A 127 10.92 -4.41 -0.05
CA LEU A 127 10.38 -3.05 0.03
C LEU A 127 11.28 -2.13 0.86
N PHE A 128 11.82 -2.65 1.97
CA PHE A 128 12.74 -1.96 2.85
C PHE A 128 14.07 -1.61 2.15
N GLU A 129 14.72 -2.61 1.54
CA GLU A 129 16.04 -2.45 0.91
C GLU A 129 16.01 -1.52 -0.30
N LYS A 130 14.92 -1.56 -1.09
CA LYS A 130 14.80 -0.77 -2.32
C LYS A 130 14.43 0.70 -2.11
N LYS A 131 13.99 1.08 -0.90
CA LYS A 131 13.67 2.46 -0.50
C LYS A 131 12.77 3.19 -1.50
N PHE A 132 11.54 2.70 -1.63
CA PHE A 132 10.54 3.32 -2.49
C PHE A 132 10.00 4.63 -1.90
N ASP A 133 9.68 5.59 -2.76
CA ASP A 133 9.06 6.85 -2.34
C ASP A 133 7.60 6.64 -1.91
N PHE A 134 6.92 5.69 -2.57
CA PHE A 134 5.51 5.41 -2.35
C PHE A 134 5.09 4.07 -2.97
N VAL A 135 4.28 3.27 -2.29
CA VAL A 135 3.76 1.98 -2.79
C VAL A 135 2.27 1.88 -2.56
N PHE A 136 1.51 1.46 -3.57
CA PHE A 136 0.06 1.43 -3.50
C PHE A 136 -0.57 0.32 -4.34
N TYR A 137 -1.83 0.03 -4.02
CA TYR A 137 -2.70 -0.91 -4.71
C TYR A 137 -4.02 -0.22 -5.09
N MET A 138 -4.57 -0.55 -6.25
CA MET A 138 -5.78 0.10 -6.79
C MET A 138 -6.82 -0.88 -7.38
N GLY A 139 -6.85 -2.13 -6.91
CA GLY A 139 -7.94 -3.06 -7.21
C GLY A 139 -7.72 -4.05 -8.35
N GLY A 140 -6.50 -4.18 -8.87
CA GLY A 140 -6.12 -5.23 -9.82
C GLY A 140 -6.05 -6.62 -9.19
N ILE A 141 -5.12 -7.45 -9.66
CA ILE A 141 -4.86 -8.76 -9.05
C ILE A 141 -4.02 -8.57 -7.79
N TYR A 142 -4.48 -9.15 -6.68
CA TYR A 142 -3.73 -9.12 -5.42
C TYR A 142 -2.34 -9.75 -5.60
N GLY A 143 -1.29 -9.08 -5.12
CA GLY A 143 0.10 -9.48 -5.33
C GLY A 143 0.85 -8.63 -6.35
N TYR A 144 0.15 -7.77 -7.11
CA TYR A 144 0.78 -6.69 -7.87
C TYR A 144 0.62 -5.35 -7.15
N PHE A 145 1.74 -4.65 -6.95
CA PHE A 145 1.78 -3.34 -6.32
C PHE A 145 2.42 -2.32 -7.26
N ILE A 146 1.86 -1.12 -7.31
CA ILE A 146 2.47 -0.03 -8.06
C ILE A 146 3.37 0.74 -7.11
N THR A 147 4.57 1.06 -7.55
CA THR A 147 5.54 1.80 -6.76
C THR A 147 6.09 2.99 -7.53
N ILE A 148 6.47 4.03 -6.79
CA ILE A 148 7.31 5.11 -7.29
C ILE A 148 8.68 5.02 -6.64
N LYS A 149 9.72 5.09 -7.49
CA LYS A 149 11.11 5.23 -7.10
C LYS A 149 11.75 6.32 -7.94
N GLU A 150 12.31 7.33 -7.30
CA GLU A 150 13.03 8.43 -7.96
C GLU A 150 12.15 9.11 -9.04
N GLY A 151 10.86 9.27 -8.74
CA GLY A 151 9.88 9.88 -9.65
C GLY A 151 9.41 8.99 -10.81
N LYS A 152 9.88 7.75 -10.93
CA LYS A 152 9.46 6.79 -11.96
C LYS A 152 8.52 5.73 -11.40
N LEU A 153 7.58 5.29 -12.23
CA LEU A 153 6.66 4.20 -11.90
C LEU A 153 7.30 2.84 -12.17
N TYR A 154 6.94 1.88 -11.33
CA TYR A 154 7.26 0.46 -11.49
C TYR A 154 6.09 -0.39 -11.00
N VAL A 155 6.11 -1.66 -11.36
CA VAL A 155 5.22 -2.68 -10.78
C VAL A 155 6.06 -3.72 -10.05
N ILE A 156 5.69 -4.00 -8.80
CA ILE A 156 6.21 -5.11 -8.02
C ILE A 156 5.21 -6.27 -8.14
N SER A 157 5.70 -7.45 -8.50
CA SER A 157 4.96 -8.71 -8.50
C SER A 157 5.45 -9.56 -7.34
N ALA A 158 4.53 -10.13 -6.54
CA ALA A 158 4.85 -11.00 -5.41
C ALA A 158 3.99 -12.27 -5.47
N PHE A 159 4.39 -13.24 -6.30
CA PHE A 159 3.69 -14.52 -6.50
C PHE A 159 4.66 -15.70 -6.41
N GLY A 160 4.15 -16.88 -6.09
CA GLY A 160 4.91 -18.13 -6.19
C GLY A 160 6.16 -18.20 -5.28
N GLY A 161 6.30 -17.29 -4.32
CA GLY A 161 7.51 -17.19 -3.49
C GLY A 161 8.62 -16.29 -4.06
N GLU A 162 8.37 -15.67 -5.21
CA GLU A 162 9.27 -14.77 -5.93
C GLU A 162 8.78 -13.33 -5.88
N ILE A 163 9.73 -12.40 -5.96
CA ILE A 163 9.45 -10.96 -5.99
C ILE A 163 10.22 -10.36 -7.16
N GLU A 164 9.49 -9.73 -8.06
CA GLU A 164 10.02 -9.14 -9.27
C GLU A 164 9.59 -7.69 -9.39
N MET A 165 10.41 -6.89 -10.06
CA MET A 165 10.12 -5.48 -10.31
C MET A 165 10.24 -5.21 -11.80
N TYR A 166 9.18 -4.62 -12.35
CA TYR A 166 9.05 -4.35 -13.77
C TYR A 166 9.01 -2.85 -14.03
N GLU A 167 9.72 -2.43 -15.08
CA GLU A 167 9.58 -1.10 -15.65
C GLU A 167 8.13 -0.87 -16.09
N TRP A 168 7.59 0.29 -15.76
CA TRP A 168 6.17 0.59 -15.95
C TRP A 168 5.70 0.45 -17.40
N GLY A 169 6.45 1.02 -18.34
CA GLY A 169 6.11 0.96 -19.77
C GLY A 169 6.07 -0.48 -20.30
N TYR A 170 7.02 -1.33 -19.90
CA TYR A 170 6.99 -2.74 -20.24
C TYR A 170 5.75 -3.43 -19.65
N PHE A 171 5.47 -3.19 -18.37
CA PHE A 171 4.35 -3.84 -17.69
C PHE A 171 2.99 -3.43 -18.27
N VAL A 172 2.74 -2.14 -18.48
CA VAL A 172 1.49 -1.65 -19.09
C VAL A 172 1.31 -2.20 -20.51
N ASN A 173 2.39 -2.38 -21.26
CA ASN A 173 2.31 -2.91 -22.62
C ASN A 173 1.89 -4.38 -22.69
N ASN A 174 2.26 -5.18 -21.68
CA ASN A 174 2.13 -6.63 -21.72
C ASN A 174 1.15 -7.21 -20.68
N CYS A 175 0.88 -6.49 -19.60
CA CYS A 175 0.26 -7.00 -18.37
C CYS A 175 -0.71 -5.99 -17.70
N LEU A 176 -1.30 -5.04 -18.44
CA LEU A 176 -2.18 -4.02 -17.87
C LEU A 176 -3.37 -4.62 -17.07
N ASP A 177 -3.90 -5.75 -17.54
CA ASP A 177 -4.98 -6.51 -16.90
C ASP A 177 -4.65 -7.04 -15.49
N LYS A 178 -3.36 -7.02 -15.10
CA LYS A 178 -2.92 -7.42 -13.76
C LYS A 178 -3.08 -6.31 -12.72
N ILE A 179 -3.07 -5.05 -13.14
CA ILE A 179 -3.17 -3.89 -12.23
C ILE A 179 -4.48 -3.11 -12.39
N VAL A 180 -5.24 -3.38 -13.44
CA VAL A 180 -6.57 -2.82 -13.68
C VAL A 180 -7.62 -3.93 -13.48
N PRO A 181 -8.71 -3.69 -12.72
CA PRO A 181 -9.76 -4.67 -12.56
C PRO A 181 -10.35 -5.10 -13.92
N SER A 182 -10.59 -6.39 -14.08
CA SER A 182 -10.93 -6.99 -15.38
C SER A 182 -12.19 -6.41 -16.04
N GLN A 183 -13.16 -5.90 -15.26
CA GLN A 183 -14.36 -5.25 -15.83
C GLN A 183 -14.06 -3.96 -16.61
N PHE A 184 -12.92 -3.32 -16.36
CA PHE A 184 -12.48 -2.08 -17.01
C PHE A 184 -11.53 -2.34 -18.18
N ILE A 185 -11.13 -3.59 -18.41
CA ILE A 185 -10.31 -3.97 -19.57
C ILE A 185 -11.25 -4.25 -20.75
N GLU A 186 -10.94 -3.68 -21.92
CA GLU A 186 -11.55 -4.13 -23.16
C GLU A 186 -10.99 -5.51 -23.52
N LYS A 187 -11.89 -6.50 -23.62
CA LYS A 187 -11.54 -7.78 -24.22
C LYS A 187 -11.35 -7.52 -25.71
N LYS A 188 -10.13 -7.74 -26.20
CA LYS A 188 -9.87 -7.87 -27.63
C LYS A 188 -10.54 -9.12 -28.18
#